data_AF-A0A497RGL0-F1
#
_entry.id   AF-A0A497RGL0-F1
#
_cell.length_a   1.000
_cell.length_b   1.000
_cell.length_c   1.000
_cell.angle_alpha   90.00
_cell.angle_beta   90.00
_cell.angle_gamma   90.00
#
_symmetry.space_group_name_H-M   'P 1'
#
loop_
_entity.id
_entity.type
_entity.pdbx_description
1 polymer ?
#
loop_
_entity_poly.entity_id
_entity_poly.type
_entity_poly.pdbx_seq_one_letter_code
_entity_poly.pdbx_strand_id
1 'polypeptide(L)'
;MVKEVFEKYIELLEKEISDVSEIETLLTGVEKTILNVLKKKKRAMNVNEIRNTIIDDFMNLMKYYVRSRDRLKPVGLDYYSDKPVLQFWDGDYNDIPDLFISIYNELKDMGILKNYNVLERDKKKVASLLKKYGIANIPTNSTIERVLREFEASGLVISRSDTGGKGKKLYALNPKILRFLG
;
A
#
# COMPACT_ATOMS: atom_id res chain seq x y z
N MET A 1 5.11 22.45 -0.59
CA MET A 1 4.80 21.06 -0.95
C MET A 1 3.30 20.84 -1.19
N VAL A 2 2.44 20.42 -0.24
CA VAL A 2 1.01 20.09 -0.54
C VAL A 2 0.24 21.25 -1.20
N LYS A 3 0.54 22.51 -0.82
CA LYS A 3 -0.09 23.69 -1.41
C LYS A 3 0.30 23.93 -2.88
N GLU A 4 1.55 23.68 -3.26
CA GLU A 4 2.02 23.83 -4.65
C GLU A 4 1.46 22.71 -5.54
N VAL A 5 1.33 21.48 -5.01
CA VAL A 5 0.64 20.38 -5.69
C VAL A 5 -0.82 20.75 -5.98
N PHE A 6 -1.46 21.45 -5.04
CA PHE A 6 -2.85 21.87 -5.14
C PHE A 6 -3.07 23.03 -6.12
N GLU A 7 -2.20 24.04 -6.09
CA GLU A 7 -2.23 25.15 -7.04
C GLU A 7 -2.07 24.62 -8.47
N LYS A 8 -1.12 23.71 -8.69
CA LYS A 8 -0.94 23.04 -9.98
C LYS A 8 -2.13 22.15 -10.36
N TYR A 9 -2.77 21.48 -9.39
CA TYR A 9 -3.95 20.66 -9.64
C TYR A 9 -5.20 21.44 -10.05
N ILE A 10 -5.49 22.56 -9.37
CA ILE A 10 -6.57 23.47 -9.76
C ILE A 10 -6.29 24.01 -11.16
N GLU A 11 -5.05 24.41 -11.44
CA GLU A 11 -4.67 24.91 -12.76
C GLU A 11 -4.87 23.87 -13.88
N LEU A 12 -4.61 22.59 -13.61
CA LEU A 12 -4.83 21.49 -14.55
C LEU A 12 -6.33 21.18 -14.76
N LEU A 13 -7.13 21.23 -13.69
CA LEU A 13 -8.59 21.07 -13.76
C LEU A 13 -9.26 22.22 -14.53
N GLU A 14 -8.79 23.46 -14.33
CA GLU A 14 -9.30 24.65 -15.02
C GLU A 14 -8.91 24.70 -16.49
N LYS A 15 -7.81 24.04 -16.88
CA LYS A 15 -7.32 24.00 -18.27
C LYS A 15 -7.81 22.79 -19.09
N GLU A 16 -8.74 21.97 -18.57
CA GLU A 16 -9.17 20.69 -19.18
C GLU A 16 -8.01 19.73 -19.52
N ILE A 17 -6.85 19.90 -18.89
CA ILE A 17 -5.68 19.07 -19.18
C ILE A 17 -5.89 17.71 -18.52
N SER A 18 -5.92 16.69 -19.37
CA SER A 18 -6.36 15.33 -19.05
C SER A 18 -5.31 14.46 -18.35
N ASP A 19 -4.17 15.04 -17.93
CA ASP A 19 -3.02 14.27 -17.44
C ASP A 19 -2.70 14.60 -15.97
N VAL A 20 -3.22 13.74 -15.09
CA VAL A 20 -3.04 13.83 -13.63
C VAL A 20 -1.73 13.17 -13.19
N SER A 21 -0.95 12.59 -14.12
CA SER A 21 0.33 11.95 -13.83
C SER A 21 1.33 12.93 -13.20
N GLU A 22 1.24 14.22 -13.53
CA GLU A 22 2.06 15.26 -12.93
C GLU A 22 1.83 15.40 -11.41
N ILE A 23 0.62 15.13 -10.91
CA ILE A 23 0.34 15.16 -9.47
C ILE A 23 1.06 14.01 -8.78
N GLU A 24 1.03 12.82 -9.39
CA GLU A 24 1.70 11.65 -8.85
C GLU A 24 3.20 11.90 -8.72
N THR A 25 3.84 12.62 -9.65
CA THR A 25 5.28 12.96 -9.53
C THR A 25 5.63 13.77 -8.29
N LEU A 26 4.68 14.52 -7.73
CA LEU A 26 4.89 15.38 -6.55
C LEU A 26 4.57 14.67 -5.23
N LEU A 27 3.98 13.48 -5.29
CA LEU A 27 3.64 12.69 -4.11
C LEU A 27 4.85 11.89 -3.62
N THR A 28 4.98 11.81 -2.30
CA THR A 28 5.89 10.89 -1.63
C THR A 28 5.48 9.42 -1.87
N GLY A 29 6.41 8.48 -1.70
CA GLY A 29 6.11 7.05 -1.88
C GLY A 29 4.95 6.53 -1.00
N VAL A 30 4.78 7.10 0.21
CA VAL A 30 3.66 6.78 1.10
C VAL A 30 2.34 7.30 0.55
N GLU A 31 2.31 8.54 0.05
CA GLU A 31 1.12 9.15 -0.56
C GLU A 31 0.71 8.39 -1.82
N LYS A 32 1.68 8.09 -2.71
CA LYS A 32 1.46 7.24 -3.89
C LYS A 32 0.93 5.87 -3.49
N THR A 33 1.48 5.25 -2.45
CA THR A 33 1.01 3.96 -1.96
C THR A 33 -0.47 4.01 -1.55
N ILE A 34 -0.87 5.02 -0.78
CA ILE A 34 -2.26 5.19 -0.33
C ILE A 34 -3.18 5.45 -1.54
N LEU A 35 -2.74 6.29 -2.47
CA LEU A 35 -3.46 6.58 -3.70
C LEU A 35 -3.65 5.32 -4.56
N ASN A 36 -2.60 4.53 -4.75
CA ASN A 36 -2.60 3.26 -5.49
C ASN A 36 -3.58 2.24 -4.90
N VAL A 37 -3.67 2.15 -3.57
CA VAL A 37 -4.68 1.31 -2.91
C VAL A 37 -6.09 1.74 -3.32
N LEU A 38 -6.42 3.02 -3.24
CA LEU A 38 -7.75 3.51 -3.60
C LEU A 38 -8.04 3.35 -5.09
N LYS A 39 -7.07 3.67 -5.96
CA LYS A 39 -7.16 3.51 -7.44
C LYS A 39 -7.49 2.08 -7.83
N LYS A 40 -6.77 1.10 -7.27
CA LYS A 40 -6.93 -0.32 -7.63
C LYS A 40 -8.13 -0.98 -6.96
N LYS A 41 -8.46 -0.62 -5.71
CA LYS A 41 -9.60 -1.24 -5.00
C LYS A 41 -10.96 -0.71 -5.44
N LYS A 42 -11.03 0.51 -6.02
CA LYS A 42 -12.24 1.12 -6.58
C LYS A 42 -13.46 1.07 -5.67
N ARG A 43 -13.23 1.16 -4.35
CA ARG A 43 -14.29 1.18 -3.32
C ARG A 43 -13.88 2.07 -2.18
N ALA A 44 -14.87 2.51 -1.40
CA ALA A 44 -14.60 3.23 -0.16
C ALA A 44 -13.94 2.30 0.87
N MET A 45 -12.92 2.82 1.56
CA MET A 45 -12.13 2.07 2.54
C MET A 45 -11.84 2.92 3.77
N ASN A 46 -11.83 2.31 4.94
CA ASN A 46 -11.29 2.95 6.13
C ASN A 46 -9.75 2.81 6.19
N VAL A 47 -9.14 3.59 7.07
CA VAL A 47 -7.69 3.61 7.32
C VAL A 47 -7.10 2.22 7.58
N ASN A 48 -7.81 1.39 8.36
CA ASN A 48 -7.33 0.06 8.72
C ASN A 48 -7.31 -0.88 7.51
N GLU A 49 -8.35 -0.84 6.68
CA GLU A 49 -8.43 -1.60 5.44
C GLU A 49 -7.31 -1.22 4.45
N ILE A 50 -7.00 0.08 4.33
CA ILE A 50 -5.92 0.57 3.47
C ILE A 50 -4.59 0.00 3.96
N ARG A 51 -4.28 0.14 5.25
CA ARG A 51 -3.05 -0.39 5.83
C ARG A 51 -2.95 -1.90 5.68
N ASN A 52 -4.05 -2.61 5.93
CA ASN A 52 -4.13 -4.06 5.80
C ASN A 52 -3.88 -4.53 4.37
N THR A 53 -4.30 -3.76 3.37
CA THR A 53 -4.06 -4.03 1.95
C THR A 53 -2.57 -3.90 1.61
N ILE A 54 -1.90 -2.87 2.13
CA ILE A 54 -0.45 -2.69 1.96
C ILE A 54 0.31 -3.88 2.57
N ILE A 55 -0.08 -4.31 3.77
CA ILE A 55 0.57 -5.44 4.45
C ILE A 55 0.35 -6.75 3.67
N ASP A 56 -0.84 -6.96 3.09
CA ASP A 56 -1.11 -8.15 2.27
C ASP A 56 -0.22 -8.20 1.02
N ASP A 57 0.13 -7.06 0.46
CA ASP A 57 1.04 -6.95 -0.69
C ASP A 57 2.42 -7.54 -0.34
N PHE A 58 2.99 -7.13 0.80
CA PHE A 58 4.25 -7.69 1.30
C PHE A 58 4.12 -9.17 1.71
N MET A 59 2.97 -9.58 2.26
CA MET A 59 2.73 -10.99 2.58
C MET A 59 2.72 -11.87 1.32
N ASN A 60 2.24 -11.36 0.19
CA ASN A 60 2.30 -12.08 -1.08
C ASN A 60 3.74 -12.27 -1.56
N LEU A 61 4.56 -11.23 -1.43
CA LEU A 61 5.99 -11.32 -1.74
C LEU A 61 6.73 -12.30 -0.81
N MET A 62 6.45 -12.28 0.49
CA MET A 62 6.99 -13.27 1.46
C MET A 62 6.65 -14.70 1.07
N LYS A 63 5.38 -14.96 0.73
CA LYS A 63 4.92 -16.29 0.31
C LYS A 63 5.63 -16.77 -0.94
N TYR A 64 5.88 -15.86 -1.89
CA TYR A 64 6.66 -16.18 -3.08
C TYR A 64 8.06 -16.66 -2.70
N TYR A 65 8.79 -15.91 -1.88
CA TYR A 65 10.15 -16.30 -1.49
C TYR A 65 10.22 -17.63 -0.76
N VAL A 66 9.28 -17.88 0.15
CA VAL A 66 9.23 -19.16 0.88
C VAL A 66 8.93 -20.33 -0.06
N ARG A 67 7.97 -20.19 -0.99
CA ARG A 67 7.65 -21.24 -1.96
C ARG A 67 8.79 -21.49 -2.95
N SER A 68 9.50 -20.43 -3.34
CA SER A 68 10.65 -20.52 -4.24
C SER A 68 11.86 -21.15 -3.55
N ARG A 69 11.99 -21.03 -2.23
CA ARG A 69 13.05 -21.69 -1.44
C ARG A 69 13.02 -23.21 -1.59
N ASP A 70 11.84 -23.81 -1.53
CA ASP A 70 11.67 -25.27 -1.64
C ASP A 70 11.98 -25.79 -3.06
N ARG A 71 12.10 -24.89 -4.05
CA ARG A 71 12.47 -25.20 -5.43
C ARG A 71 13.97 -25.00 -5.73
N LEU A 72 14.78 -24.64 -4.73
CA LEU A 72 16.22 -24.39 -4.88
C LEU A 72 17.01 -25.70 -5.11
N LYS A 73 17.10 -26.11 -6.38
CA LYS A 73 18.28 -26.82 -6.89
C LYS A 73 19.22 -25.79 -7.52
N PRO A 74 20.55 -26.03 -7.50
CA PRO A 74 21.51 -25.04 -7.96
C PRO A 74 21.43 -24.89 -9.49
N VAL A 75 21.92 -23.74 -9.96
CA VAL A 75 22.30 -23.39 -11.35
C VAL A 75 21.31 -22.49 -12.12
N GLY A 76 21.57 -21.18 -12.07
CA GLY A 76 22.00 -20.44 -13.26
C GLY A 76 20.97 -19.82 -14.22
N LEU A 77 19.66 -19.86 -13.96
CA LEU A 77 18.66 -19.37 -14.93
C LEU A 77 17.60 -18.47 -14.29
N ASP A 78 17.58 -17.18 -14.64
CA ASP A 78 16.46 -16.20 -14.58
C ASP A 78 15.27 -16.48 -13.62
N TYR A 79 15.54 -16.76 -12.35
CA TYR A 79 14.54 -17.17 -11.35
C TYR A 79 13.53 -16.08 -10.95
N TYR A 80 13.74 -14.84 -11.40
CA TYR A 80 12.93 -13.68 -11.01
C TYR A 80 11.84 -13.30 -12.02
N SER A 81 11.68 -14.00 -13.14
CA SER A 81 10.67 -13.65 -14.16
C SER A 81 9.25 -13.59 -13.61
N ASP A 82 8.93 -14.44 -12.63
CA ASP A 82 7.58 -14.60 -12.07
C ASP A 82 7.44 -14.00 -10.66
N LYS A 83 8.42 -13.20 -10.22
CA LYS A 83 8.36 -12.55 -8.91
C LYS A 83 7.20 -11.57 -8.89
N PRO A 84 6.30 -11.63 -7.89
CA PRO A 84 5.21 -10.67 -7.79
C PRO A 84 5.78 -9.28 -7.52
N VAL A 85 5.33 -8.31 -8.29
CA VAL A 85 5.57 -6.90 -8.02
C VAL A 85 4.60 -6.45 -6.93
N LEU A 86 5.08 -5.64 -5.97
CA LEU A 86 4.21 -4.99 -5.00
C LEU A 86 3.23 -4.09 -5.75
N GLN A 87 1.95 -4.42 -5.69
CA GLN A 87 0.93 -3.78 -6.50
C GLN A 87 0.59 -2.37 -6.01
N PHE A 88 0.80 -2.10 -4.73
CA PHE A 88 0.40 -0.86 -4.08
C PHE A 88 1.59 -0.09 -3.53
N TRP A 89 2.61 -0.77 -3.05
CA TRP A 89 3.77 -0.12 -2.41
C TRP A 89 4.65 0.60 -3.41
N ASP A 90 4.87 1.89 -3.16
CA ASP A 90 5.68 2.79 -3.99
C ASP A 90 6.74 3.52 -3.15
N GLY A 91 7.00 3.00 -1.94
CA GLY A 91 8.07 3.49 -1.06
C GLY A 91 9.35 2.67 -1.23
N ASP A 92 10.44 3.15 -0.64
CA ASP A 92 11.67 2.38 -0.57
C ASP A 92 11.48 1.11 0.28
N TYR A 93 12.00 0.00 -0.20
CA TYR A 93 12.10 -1.23 0.57
C TYR A 93 13.32 -2.06 0.16
N ASN A 94 13.84 -2.84 1.11
CA ASN A 94 14.96 -3.73 0.88
C ASN A 94 14.47 -5.10 0.43
N ASP A 95 14.74 -5.45 -0.83
CA ASP A 95 14.27 -6.68 -1.44
C ASP A 95 15.24 -7.85 -1.26
N ILE A 96 15.36 -8.33 -0.02
CA ILE A 96 16.32 -9.36 0.37
C ILE A 96 15.58 -10.65 0.71
N PRO A 97 15.63 -11.70 -0.14
CA PRO A 97 14.85 -12.93 0.02
C PRO A 97 14.98 -13.57 1.40
N ASP A 98 16.21 -13.66 1.92
CA ASP A 98 16.50 -14.29 3.22
C ASP A 98 15.77 -13.59 4.37
N LEU A 99 15.70 -12.26 4.35
CA LEU A 99 14.99 -11.50 5.39
C LEU A 99 13.48 -11.75 5.34
N PHE A 100 12.89 -11.83 4.15
CA PHE A 100 11.48 -12.18 3.99
C PHE A 100 11.18 -13.59 4.49
N ILE A 101 12.07 -14.55 4.22
CA ILE A 101 11.97 -15.93 4.70
C ILE A 101 12.08 -15.96 6.24
N SER A 102 13.01 -15.22 6.83
CA SER A 102 13.16 -15.10 8.28
C SER A 102 11.91 -14.52 8.95
N ILE A 103 11.33 -13.45 8.40
CA ILE A 103 10.07 -12.89 8.90
C ILE A 103 8.95 -13.93 8.83
N TYR A 104 8.84 -14.65 7.71
CA TYR A 104 7.79 -15.66 7.55
C TYR A 104 7.91 -16.78 8.58
N ASN A 105 9.13 -17.27 8.84
CA ASN A 105 9.37 -18.28 9.87
C ASN A 105 9.05 -17.74 11.27
N GLU A 106 9.45 -16.51 11.59
CA GLU A 106 9.11 -15.88 12.87
C GLU A 106 7.57 -15.76 13.04
N LEU A 107 6.83 -15.40 11.99
CA LEU A 107 5.36 -15.40 12.02
C LEU A 107 4.75 -16.80 12.20
N LYS A 108 5.39 -17.83 11.62
CA LYS A 108 4.99 -19.24 11.79
C LYS A 108 5.17 -19.69 13.24
N ASP A 109 6.34 -19.40 13.81
CA ASP A 109 6.72 -19.79 15.18
C ASP A 109 5.85 -19.09 16.23
N MET A 110 5.41 -17.86 15.94
CA MET A 110 4.43 -17.12 16.76
C MET A 110 2.99 -17.65 16.63
N GLY A 111 2.72 -18.65 15.79
CA GLY A 111 1.39 -19.19 15.55
C GLY A 111 0.43 -18.21 14.84
N ILE A 112 0.97 -17.20 14.16
CA ILE A 112 0.18 -16.14 13.50
C ILE A 112 -0.31 -16.60 12.12
N LEU A 113 0.46 -17.44 11.45
CA LEU A 113 0.11 -17.98 10.14
C LEU A 113 -0.95 -19.07 10.29
N LYS A 114 -2.18 -18.78 9.84
CA LYS A 114 -3.25 -19.76 9.69
C LYS A 114 -3.49 -20.01 8.20
N ASN A 115 -3.26 -21.23 7.73
CA ASN A 115 -3.38 -21.58 6.30
C ASN A 115 -2.61 -20.60 5.41
N TYR A 116 -1.35 -20.30 5.76
CA TYR A 116 -0.49 -19.34 5.05
C TYR A 116 -0.98 -17.87 5.10
N ASN A 117 -2.07 -17.56 5.80
CA ASN A 117 -2.63 -16.21 5.89
C ASN A 117 -2.50 -15.64 7.31
N VAL A 118 -2.54 -14.31 7.39
CA VAL A 118 -2.48 -13.56 8.65
C VAL A 118 -3.84 -12.90 8.90
N LEU A 119 -4.38 -13.09 10.10
CA LEU A 119 -5.61 -12.41 10.52
C LEU A 119 -5.38 -10.91 10.67
N GLU A 120 -6.40 -10.09 10.45
CA GLU A 120 -6.28 -8.62 10.52
C GLU A 120 -5.66 -8.12 11.84
N ARG A 121 -6.07 -8.72 12.97
CA ARG A 121 -5.57 -8.37 14.31
C ARG A 121 -4.06 -8.58 14.48
N ASP A 122 -3.48 -9.47 13.68
CA ASP A 122 -2.08 -9.87 13.75
C ASP A 122 -1.22 -9.15 12.69
N LYS A 123 -1.83 -8.44 11.73
CA LYS A 123 -1.10 -7.66 10.70
C LYS A 123 -0.20 -6.57 11.29
N LYS A 124 -0.52 -6.05 12.48
CA LYS A 124 0.37 -5.14 13.22
C LYS A 124 1.74 -5.76 13.51
N LYS A 125 1.80 -7.08 13.73
CA LYS A 125 3.03 -7.81 14.00
C LYS A 125 3.86 -7.94 12.73
N VAL A 126 3.21 -8.21 11.59
CA VAL A 126 3.87 -8.23 10.27
C VAL A 126 4.56 -6.89 9.99
N ALA A 127 3.84 -5.77 10.15
CA ALA A 127 4.43 -4.44 9.97
C ALA A 127 5.60 -4.18 10.94
N SER A 128 5.51 -4.66 12.18
CA SER A 128 6.60 -4.54 13.16
C SER A 128 7.83 -5.34 12.74
N LEU A 129 7.66 -6.54 12.19
CA LEU A 129 8.76 -7.36 11.72
C LEU A 129 9.41 -6.77 10.46
N LEU A 130 8.60 -6.33 9.49
CA LEU A 130 9.11 -5.61 8.31
C LEU A 130 10.01 -4.43 8.69
N LYS A 131 9.62 -3.66 9.72
CA LYS A 131 10.44 -2.57 10.25
C LYS A 131 11.69 -3.07 10.99
N LYS A 132 11.54 -4.06 11.88
CA LYS A 132 12.63 -4.66 12.67
C LYS A 132 13.76 -5.19 11.79
N TYR A 133 13.41 -5.86 10.70
CA TYR A 133 14.37 -6.42 9.74
C TYR A 133 14.83 -5.40 8.69
N GLY A 134 14.40 -4.14 8.79
CA GLY A 134 14.80 -3.08 7.85
C GLY A 134 14.28 -3.27 6.42
N ILE A 135 13.20 -4.05 6.22
CA ILE A 135 12.62 -4.27 4.90
C ILE A 135 11.82 -3.05 4.46
N ALA A 136 10.82 -2.66 5.25
CA ALA A 136 9.93 -1.55 4.92
C ALA A 136 9.33 -0.94 6.18
N ASN A 137 9.13 0.38 6.18
CA ASN A 137 8.47 1.09 7.26
C ASN A 137 7.01 1.39 6.88
N ILE A 138 6.12 0.40 7.09
CA ILE A 138 4.70 0.54 6.76
C ILE A 138 4.07 1.71 7.55
N PRO A 139 3.40 2.67 6.89
CA PRO A 139 2.83 3.84 7.55
C PRO A 139 1.82 3.43 8.62
N THR A 140 1.79 4.22 9.70
CA THR A 140 0.84 4.02 10.78
C THR A 140 -0.57 4.45 10.39
N ASN A 141 -1.59 4.03 11.14
CA ASN A 141 -2.97 4.47 10.89
C ASN A 141 -3.10 6.01 10.97
N SER A 142 -2.39 6.67 11.88
CA SER A 142 -2.41 8.14 11.97
C SER A 142 -1.73 8.80 10.78
N THR A 143 -0.63 8.22 10.27
CA THR A 143 0.02 8.68 9.04
C THR A 143 -0.91 8.58 7.84
N ILE A 144 -1.59 7.44 7.68
CA ILE A 144 -2.54 7.21 6.59
C ILE A 144 -3.73 8.19 6.70
N GLU A 145 -4.31 8.33 7.89
CA GLU A 145 -5.41 9.27 8.13
C GLU A 145 -5.01 10.72 7.82
N ARG A 146 -3.77 11.14 8.18
CA ARG A 146 -3.26 12.48 7.84
C ARG A 146 -3.22 12.69 6.33
N VAL A 147 -2.62 11.75 5.59
CA VAL A 147 -2.54 11.83 4.11
C VAL A 147 -3.93 11.83 3.49
N LEU A 148 -4.86 11.00 3.97
CA LEU A 148 -6.23 10.96 3.46
C LEU A 148 -6.98 12.28 3.70
N ARG A 149 -6.72 12.98 4.80
CA ARG A 149 -7.27 14.33 5.04
C ARG A 149 -6.66 15.37 4.13
N GLU A 150 -5.37 15.28 3.83
CA GLU A 150 -4.71 16.15 2.86
C GLU A 150 -5.28 15.92 1.46
N PHE A 151 -5.51 14.66 1.06
CA PHE A 151 -6.20 14.32 -0.18
C PHE A 151 -7.68 14.73 -0.20
N GLU A 152 -8.37 14.69 0.95
CA GLU A 152 -9.73 15.19 1.07
C GLU A 152 -9.78 16.71 0.89
N ALA A 153 -8.87 17.44 1.56
CA ALA A 153 -8.75 18.90 1.43
C ALA A 153 -8.37 19.31 0.00
N SER A 154 -7.60 18.50 -0.72
CA SER A 154 -7.27 18.74 -2.12
C SER A 154 -8.36 18.34 -3.10
N GLY A 155 -9.43 17.70 -2.63
CA GLY A 155 -10.50 17.18 -3.47
C GLY A 155 -10.17 15.89 -4.22
N LEU A 156 -8.96 15.32 -4.07
CA LEU A 156 -8.56 14.02 -4.65
C LEU A 156 -9.42 12.86 -4.12
N VAL A 157 -9.78 12.94 -2.84
CA VAL A 157 -10.55 11.94 -2.13
C VAL A 157 -11.81 12.57 -1.55
N ILE A 158 -12.87 11.80 -1.46
CA ILE A 158 -14.09 12.14 -0.71
C ILE A 158 -14.22 11.22 0.49
N SER A 159 -14.77 11.71 1.60
CA SER A 159 -15.05 10.89 2.78
C SER A 159 -16.52 10.92 3.17
N ARG A 160 -16.95 9.86 3.85
CA ARG A 160 -18.24 9.79 4.54
C ARG A 160 -18.07 9.12 5.90
N SER A 161 -19.01 9.36 6.81
CA SER A 161 -19.07 8.64 8.08
C SER A 161 -19.26 7.15 7.84
N ASP A 162 -18.53 6.33 8.61
CA ASP A 162 -18.68 4.88 8.59
C ASP A 162 -19.78 4.47 9.58
N THR A 163 -21.04 4.46 9.13
CA THR A 163 -22.20 4.19 10.01
C THR A 163 -22.38 2.71 10.35
N GLY A 164 -21.66 1.80 9.69
CA GLY A 164 -21.81 0.35 9.86
C GLY A 164 -20.52 -0.40 10.24
N GLY A 165 -19.37 0.28 10.30
CA GLY A 165 -18.06 -0.33 10.53
C GLY A 165 -17.39 0.09 11.84
N LYS A 166 -16.16 -0.42 12.04
CA LYS A 166 -15.28 -0.03 13.17
C LYS A 166 -14.49 1.26 12.87
N GLY A 167 -14.62 1.84 11.68
CA GLY A 167 -13.95 3.06 11.27
C GLY A 167 -14.71 4.31 11.70
N LYS A 168 -14.02 5.47 11.72
CA LYS A 168 -14.70 6.78 11.88
C LYS A 168 -15.17 7.34 10.53
N LYS A 169 -14.38 7.08 9.48
CA LYS A 169 -14.61 7.56 8.11
C LYS A 169 -14.24 6.48 7.10
N LEU A 170 -14.96 6.48 5.99
CA LEU A 170 -14.61 5.77 4.75
C LEU A 170 -14.16 6.78 3.72
N TYR A 171 -13.05 6.50 3.05
CA TYR A 171 -12.45 7.33 2.02
C TYR A 171 -12.53 6.64 0.67
N ALA A 172 -12.84 7.39 -0.38
CA ALA A 172 -12.87 6.91 -1.76
C ALA A 172 -12.29 7.98 -2.69
N LEU A 173 -11.77 7.58 -3.84
CA LEU A 173 -11.40 8.54 -4.88
C LEU A 173 -12.61 9.34 -5.31
N ASN A 174 -12.39 10.64 -5.54
CA ASN A 174 -13.43 11.50 -6.07
C ASN A 174 -13.80 11.04 -7.50
N PRO A 175 -15.08 10.70 -7.76
CA PRO A 175 -15.53 10.24 -9.08
C PRO A 175 -15.23 11.21 -10.22
N LYS A 176 -15.17 12.52 -9.93
CA LYS A 176 -14.86 13.55 -10.94
C LYS A 176 -13.44 13.44 -11.50
N ILE A 177 -12.54 12.78 -10.74
CA ILE A 177 -11.12 12.63 -11.04
C ILE A 177 -10.80 11.22 -11.54
N LEU A 178 -11.60 10.23 -11.13
CA LEU A 178 -11.45 8.83 -11.53
C LEU A 178 -11.31 8.63 -13.05
N ARG A 179 -11.96 9.47 -13.86
CA ARG A 179 -11.88 9.46 -15.33
C ARG A 179 -10.51 9.87 -15.91
N PHE A 180 -9.66 10.50 -15.10
CA PHE A 180 -8.33 10.98 -15.51
C PHE A 180 -7.17 10.22 -14.85
N LEU A 181 -7.48 9.30 -13.93
CA LEU A 181 -6.49 8.47 -13.20
C LEU A 181 -6.46 7.01 -13.69
N GLY A 182 -7.27 6.69 -14.70
CA GLY A 182 -7.50 5.34 -15.23
C GLY A 182 -6.67 5.02 -16.45
#